data_AF-A0A6M4GTV2-F1
#
_entry.id   AF-A0A6M4GTV2-F1
#
_cell.length_a   1.000
_cell.length_b   1.000
_cell.length_c   1.000
_cell.angle_alpha   90.00
_cell.angle_beta   90.00
_cell.angle_gamma   90.00
#
_symmetry.space_group_name_H-M   'P 1'
#
loop_
_entity.id
_entity.type
_entity.pdbx_description
1 polymer ?
#
loop_
_entity_poly.entity_id
_entity_poly.type
_entity_poly.pdbx_seq_one_letter_code
_entity_poly.pdbx_strand_id
1 'polypeptide(L)'
;MCIFSTARVEAREKLFKWYGPIADNTWALYGLPSFDKKLAAARDARFYKIGSVKNDAKVEYMRAEGASSIREAATDAENPKRLASPKSDPDHIDLWITTSATAKDVATKAGVKDLKEVLVVKRQPLFLACNPRTDKALLDKLAGATKK
;
A
#
# COMPACT_ATOMS: atom_id res chain seq x y z
N MET A 1 -18.33 21.31 3.25
CA MET A 1 -17.16 20.73 3.95
C MET A 1 -17.07 19.26 3.57
N CYS A 2 -15.98 18.86 2.93
CA CYS A 2 -15.69 17.45 2.65
C CYS A 2 -14.71 16.92 3.71
N ILE A 3 -14.94 15.71 4.20
CA ILE A 3 -14.02 15.03 5.12
C ILE A 3 -13.30 13.96 4.30
N PHE A 4 -11.98 13.94 4.38
CA PHE A 4 -11.13 13.17 3.47
C PHE A 4 -11.10 11.67 3.83
N SER A 5 -11.10 10.84 2.78
CA SER A 5 -10.72 9.41 2.73
C SER A 5 -11.33 8.48 3.77
N THR A 6 -12.52 7.94 3.50
CA THR A 6 -13.00 6.72 4.19
C THR A 6 -13.34 5.65 3.16
N ALA A 7 -13.11 4.38 3.49
CA ALA A 7 -13.53 3.26 2.64
C ALA A 7 -15.07 3.29 2.51
N ARG A 8 -15.58 3.08 1.29
CA ARG A 8 -17.03 3.00 1.05
C ARG A 8 -17.59 1.77 1.77
N VAL A 9 -18.44 2.00 2.77
CA VAL A 9 -19.15 0.95 3.51
C VAL A 9 -20.65 1.22 3.44
N GLU A 10 -21.43 0.16 3.21
CA GLU A 10 -22.86 0.19 2.90
C GLU A 10 -23.68 1.00 3.94
N ALA A 11 -23.33 0.87 5.22
CA ALA A 11 -23.97 1.57 6.33
C ALA A 11 -23.88 3.11 6.26
N ARG A 12 -23.01 3.67 5.42
CA ARG A 12 -22.79 5.12 5.30
C ARG A 12 -23.13 5.69 3.91
N GLU A 13 -23.67 4.87 3.00
CA GLU A 13 -24.00 5.31 1.64
C GLU A 13 -25.02 6.45 1.61
N LYS A 14 -26.01 6.42 2.51
CA LYS A 14 -27.11 7.40 2.54
C LYS A 14 -26.75 8.72 3.24
N LEU A 15 -25.61 8.78 3.94
CA LEU A 15 -25.24 9.93 4.78
C LEU A 15 -24.32 10.94 4.08
N PHE A 16 -23.69 10.53 2.97
CA PHE A 16 -22.71 11.34 2.25
C PHE A 16 -22.91 11.28 0.75
N LYS A 17 -22.52 12.34 0.04
CA LYS A 17 -22.30 12.28 -1.40
C LYS A 17 -20.88 11.77 -1.63
N TRP A 18 -20.75 10.62 -2.29
CA TRP A 18 -19.47 9.97 -2.57
C TRP A 18 -18.96 10.38 -3.95
N TYR A 19 -17.71 10.84 -4.02
CA TYR A 19 -17.07 11.26 -5.27
C TYR A 19 -15.72 10.57 -5.43
N GLY A 20 -15.53 9.86 -6.54
CA GLY A 20 -14.29 9.11 -6.82
C GLY A 20 -14.50 7.94 -7.78
N PRO A 21 -13.48 7.06 -7.93
CA PRO A 21 -12.24 7.04 -7.15
C PRO A 21 -11.35 8.26 -7.41
N ILE A 22 -10.75 8.79 -6.36
CA ILE A 22 -9.79 9.91 -6.43
C ILE A 22 -8.33 9.45 -6.29
N ALA A 23 -8.14 8.23 -5.79
CA ALA A 23 -6.87 7.52 -5.70
C ALA A 23 -7.14 6.04 -5.48
N ASP A 24 -6.23 5.16 -5.89
CA ASP A 24 -6.26 3.75 -5.54
C ASP A 24 -5.28 3.47 -4.40
N ASN A 25 -5.79 3.03 -3.26
CA ASN A 25 -4.96 2.49 -2.19
C ASN A 25 -4.66 1.03 -2.50
N THR A 26 -3.65 0.81 -3.34
CA THR A 26 -3.18 -0.52 -3.72
C THR A 26 -2.00 -0.92 -2.84
N TRP A 27 -2.12 -2.06 -2.16
CA TRP A 27 -1.04 -2.65 -1.38
C TRP A 27 -0.44 -3.80 -2.15
N ALA A 28 0.88 -3.82 -2.25
CA ALA A 28 1.61 -4.85 -2.97
C ALA A 28 2.88 -5.26 -2.25
N LEU A 29 3.27 -6.51 -2.49
CA LEU A 29 4.55 -7.09 -2.13
C LEU A 29 5.54 -6.84 -3.26
N TYR A 30 6.70 -6.31 -2.90
CA TYR A 30 7.82 -6.07 -3.79
C TYR A 30 9.01 -6.91 -3.39
N GLY A 31 9.81 -7.32 -4.38
CA GLY A 31 11.05 -8.07 -4.21
C GLY A 31 12.13 -7.56 -5.17
N LEU A 32 13.32 -8.13 -5.08
CA LEU A 32 14.35 -7.94 -6.10
C LEU A 32 14.06 -8.82 -7.34
N PRO A 33 14.72 -8.59 -8.49
CA PRO A 33 14.51 -9.39 -9.69
C PRO A 33 14.90 -10.87 -9.49
N SER A 34 15.83 -11.13 -8.55
CA SER A 34 16.24 -12.46 -8.12
C SER A 34 15.16 -13.24 -7.36
N PHE A 35 14.07 -12.58 -6.92
CA PHE A 35 12.91 -13.26 -6.37
C PHE A 35 12.11 -13.92 -7.53
N ASP A 36 12.34 -15.21 -7.72
CA ASP A 36 11.84 -16.02 -8.83
C ASP A 36 10.48 -16.70 -8.53
N LYS A 37 10.06 -16.72 -7.27
CA LYS A 37 8.85 -17.41 -6.84
C LYS A 37 7.60 -16.64 -7.27
N LYS A 38 6.61 -17.38 -7.76
CA LYS A 38 5.28 -16.84 -8.08
C LYS A 38 4.37 -17.03 -6.86
N LEU A 39 3.81 -15.94 -6.37
CA LEU A 39 2.82 -15.95 -5.30
C LEU A 39 1.44 -15.72 -5.92
N ALA A 40 0.45 -16.51 -5.53
CA ALA A 40 -0.92 -16.36 -6.02
C ALA A 40 -1.78 -15.58 -5.04
N ALA A 41 -1.48 -15.67 -3.74
CA ALA A 41 -2.19 -14.99 -2.67
C ALA A 41 -1.25 -14.52 -1.55
N ALA A 42 -1.74 -13.59 -0.72
CA ALA A 42 -0.97 -13.01 0.39
C ALA A 42 -0.44 -14.09 1.36
N ARG A 43 -1.25 -15.11 1.64
CA ARG A 43 -0.83 -16.29 2.43
C ARG A 43 0.40 -17.01 1.89
N ASP A 44 0.68 -16.97 0.59
CA ASP A 44 1.87 -17.62 0.03
C ASP A 44 3.15 -16.89 0.46
N ALA A 45 3.02 -15.61 0.80
CA ALA A 45 4.12 -14.81 1.33
C ALA A 45 4.50 -15.18 2.78
N ARG A 46 3.71 -16.01 3.49
CA ARG A 46 3.89 -16.31 4.92
C ARG A 46 5.23 -16.97 5.28
N PHE A 47 5.89 -17.57 4.30
CA PHE A 47 7.17 -18.26 4.47
C PHE A 47 8.39 -17.35 4.30
N TYR A 48 8.18 -16.09 3.92
CA TYR A 48 9.26 -15.15 3.60
C TYR A 48 9.42 -14.09 4.70
N LYS A 49 10.63 -13.52 4.79
CA LYS A 49 10.86 -12.36 5.65
C LYS A 49 10.26 -11.13 4.98
N ILE A 50 9.23 -10.55 5.58
CA ILE A 50 8.51 -9.40 5.00
C ILE A 50 8.90 -8.12 5.76
N GLY A 51 9.38 -7.09 5.06
CA GLY A 51 9.55 -5.75 5.62
C GLY A 51 8.29 -4.91 5.51
N SER A 52 8.02 -4.08 6.51
CA SER A 52 6.97 -3.06 6.47
C SER A 52 7.29 -1.92 7.45
N VAL A 53 6.47 -0.89 7.49
CA VAL A 53 6.59 0.20 8.47
C VAL A 53 5.90 -0.21 9.78
N LYS A 54 6.50 0.18 10.90
CA LYS A 54 5.94 -0.07 12.22
C LYS A 54 4.53 0.50 12.36
N ASN A 55 3.62 -0.27 12.95
CA ASN A 55 2.20 0.09 13.15
C ASN A 55 1.41 0.37 11.85
N ASP A 56 1.87 -0.09 10.67
CA ASP A 56 1.09 0.02 9.42
C ASP A 56 -0.02 -1.05 9.40
N ALA A 57 -1.22 -0.69 8.93
CA ALA A 57 -2.32 -1.63 8.70
C ALA A 57 -1.95 -2.81 7.79
N LYS A 58 -0.94 -2.66 6.93
CA LYS A 58 -0.36 -3.74 6.11
C LYS A 58 0.28 -4.83 6.97
N VAL A 59 0.87 -4.48 8.11
CA VAL A 59 1.44 -5.44 9.07
C VAL A 59 0.34 -6.33 9.64
N GLU A 60 -0.74 -5.71 10.13
CA GLU A 60 -1.90 -6.42 10.69
C GLU A 60 -2.54 -7.34 9.63
N TYR A 61 -2.69 -6.83 8.41
CA TYR A 61 -3.19 -7.60 7.29
C TYR A 61 -2.30 -8.83 6.99
N MET A 62 -0.99 -8.67 6.90
CA MET A 62 -0.09 -9.80 6.61
C MET A 62 -0.06 -10.80 7.76
N ARG A 63 -0.16 -10.36 9.02
CA ARG A 63 -0.30 -11.27 10.18
C ARG A 63 -1.60 -12.07 10.09
N ALA A 64 -2.71 -11.45 9.72
CA ALA A 64 -3.99 -12.13 9.52
C ALA A 64 -3.93 -13.16 8.38
N GLU A 65 -3.12 -12.90 7.34
CA GLU A 65 -2.83 -13.86 6.26
C GLU A 65 -1.80 -14.95 6.65
N GLY A 66 -1.34 -14.94 7.89
CA GLY A 66 -0.47 -15.98 8.47
C GLY A 66 1.03 -15.68 8.39
N ALA A 67 1.44 -14.48 8.00
CA ALA A 67 2.85 -14.09 8.02
C ALA A 67 3.39 -14.02 9.46
N SER A 68 4.41 -14.82 9.74
CA SER A 68 5.04 -14.92 11.05
C SER A 68 6.34 -14.12 11.16
N SER A 69 7.00 -13.81 10.04
CA SER A 69 8.29 -13.12 10.00
C SER A 69 8.16 -11.72 9.37
N ILE A 70 7.69 -10.74 10.16
CA ILE A 70 7.61 -9.35 9.72
C ILE A 70 8.69 -8.51 10.41
N ARG A 71 9.51 -7.82 9.63
CA ARG A 71 10.49 -6.83 10.08
C ARG A 71 9.88 -5.44 9.96
N GLU A 72 9.53 -4.86 11.11
CA GLU A 72 9.00 -3.50 11.17
C GLU A 72 10.17 -2.50 11.17
N ALA A 73 10.13 -1.55 10.25
CA ALA A 73 11.06 -0.42 10.16
C ALA A 73 10.44 0.85 10.76
N ALA A 74 11.26 1.78 11.25
CA ALA A 74 10.75 3.07 11.72
C ALA A 74 10.24 3.92 10.54
N THR A 75 10.88 3.81 9.38
CA THR A 75 10.53 4.52 8.16
C THR A 75 10.49 3.58 6.95
N ASP A 76 9.68 3.90 5.95
CA ASP A 76 9.54 3.03 4.77
C ASP A 76 10.83 2.97 3.94
N ALA A 77 11.65 4.03 3.99
CA ALA A 77 12.93 4.13 3.27
C ALA A 77 14.00 3.13 3.74
N GLU A 78 13.84 2.52 4.91
CA GLU A 78 14.74 1.47 5.39
C GLU A 78 14.51 0.13 4.69
N ASN A 79 13.25 -0.18 4.33
CA ASN A 79 12.88 -1.48 3.79
C ASN A 79 13.56 -1.80 2.44
N PRO A 80 13.68 -0.88 1.46
CA PRO A 80 14.44 -1.14 0.26
C PRO A 80 15.89 -1.53 0.53
N LYS A 81 16.54 -0.90 1.52
CA LYS A 81 17.93 -1.23 1.89
C LYS A 81 18.04 -2.62 2.49
N ARG A 82 17.10 -3.00 3.37
CA ARG A 82 16.99 -4.36 3.91
C ARG A 82 16.75 -5.39 2.81
N LEU A 83 15.93 -5.04 1.81
CA LEU A 83 15.64 -5.89 0.65
C LEU A 83 16.90 -6.11 -0.21
N ALA A 84 17.73 -5.08 -0.35
CA ALA A 84 18.99 -5.10 -1.10
C ALA A 84 20.19 -5.63 -0.30
N SER A 85 20.01 -5.90 1.00
CA SER A 85 21.08 -6.41 1.86
C SER A 85 21.42 -7.88 1.54
N PRO A 86 22.63 -8.35 1.89
CA PRO A 86 22.97 -9.77 1.74
C PRO A 86 22.04 -10.65 2.58
N LYS A 87 21.68 -11.84 2.09
CA LYS A 87 20.82 -12.78 2.85
C LYS A 87 21.37 -13.20 4.22
N SER A 88 22.67 -13.04 4.43
CA SER A 88 23.34 -13.27 5.72
C SER A 88 23.11 -12.15 6.74
N ASP A 89 22.63 -10.98 6.30
CA ASP A 89 22.26 -9.88 7.19
C ASP A 89 21.04 -10.28 8.04
N PRO A 90 21.09 -10.12 9.37
CA PRO A 90 19.96 -10.45 10.25
C PRO A 90 18.68 -9.63 9.93
N ASP A 91 18.83 -8.44 9.36
CA ASP A 91 17.75 -7.54 8.98
C ASP A 91 17.31 -7.71 7.51
N HIS A 92 17.94 -8.62 6.76
CA HIS A 92 17.52 -8.97 5.40
C HIS A 92 16.04 -9.36 5.34
N ILE A 93 15.34 -8.82 4.34
CA ILE A 93 13.96 -9.18 4.00
C ILE A 93 13.92 -9.71 2.57
N ASP A 94 13.06 -10.69 2.31
CA ASP A 94 12.87 -11.24 0.97
C ASP A 94 11.81 -10.46 0.18
N LEU A 95 10.84 -9.89 0.92
CA LEU A 95 9.73 -9.13 0.37
C LEU A 95 9.51 -7.87 1.20
N TRP A 96 8.99 -6.82 0.57
CA TRP A 96 8.60 -5.58 1.22
C TRP A 96 7.16 -5.25 0.85
N ILE A 97 6.29 -5.08 1.86
CA ILE A 97 4.90 -4.67 1.65
C ILE A 97 4.76 -3.16 1.84
N THR A 98 4.30 -2.47 0.79
CA THR A 98 4.03 -1.02 0.81
C THR A 98 2.88 -0.66 -0.15
N THR A 99 2.58 0.62 -0.25
CA THR A 99 1.61 1.16 -1.21
C THR A 99 2.26 1.28 -2.60
N SER A 100 1.62 0.73 -3.63
CA SER A 100 2.17 0.70 -4.99
C SER A 100 2.49 2.08 -5.57
N ALA A 101 1.70 3.10 -5.21
CA ALA A 101 1.89 4.47 -5.69
C ALA A 101 3.24 5.10 -5.28
N THR A 102 3.83 4.65 -4.17
CA THR A 102 5.08 5.22 -3.61
C THR A 102 6.27 4.27 -3.68
N ALA A 103 6.05 2.98 -3.97
CA ALA A 103 7.07 1.94 -3.89
C ALA A 103 8.34 2.26 -4.69
N LYS A 104 8.18 2.65 -5.97
CA LYS A 104 9.31 2.95 -6.87
C LYS A 104 10.11 4.16 -6.42
N ASP A 105 9.43 5.24 -6.01
CA ASP A 105 10.08 6.47 -5.59
C ASP A 105 10.87 6.27 -4.29
N VAL A 106 10.29 5.54 -3.33
CA VAL A 106 10.95 5.21 -2.06
C VAL A 106 12.17 4.32 -2.32
N ALA A 107 12.05 3.28 -3.15
CA ALA A 107 13.18 2.42 -3.51
C ALA A 107 14.30 3.19 -4.20
N THR A 108 13.96 4.02 -5.19
CA THR A 108 14.95 4.80 -5.96
C THR A 108 15.71 5.78 -5.06
N LYS A 109 15.01 6.48 -4.17
CA LYS A 109 15.64 7.39 -3.19
C LYS A 109 16.53 6.64 -2.19
N ALA A 110 16.21 5.38 -1.88
CA ALA A 110 17.03 4.51 -1.06
C ALA A 110 18.20 3.85 -1.81
N GLY A 111 18.35 4.11 -3.12
CA GLY A 111 19.43 3.56 -3.96
C GLY A 111 19.11 2.22 -4.63
N VAL A 112 17.88 1.72 -4.52
CA VAL A 112 17.43 0.44 -5.09
C VAL A 112 16.63 0.71 -6.37
N LYS A 113 17.17 0.31 -7.52
CA LYS A 113 16.58 0.63 -8.83
C LYS A 113 15.73 -0.51 -9.40
N ASP A 114 16.10 -1.75 -9.10
CA ASP A 114 15.49 -2.93 -9.73
C ASP A 114 14.39 -3.54 -8.85
N LEU A 115 13.41 -2.71 -8.48
CA LEU A 115 12.27 -3.18 -7.69
C LEU A 115 11.27 -3.94 -8.58
N LYS A 116 10.93 -5.16 -8.20
CA LYS A 116 9.95 -6.01 -8.88
C LYS A 116 8.67 -6.09 -8.05
N GLU A 117 7.53 -5.78 -8.64
CA GLU A 117 6.23 -6.11 -8.05
C GLU A 117 6.02 -7.63 -8.12
N VAL A 118 5.81 -8.26 -6.97
CA VAL A 118 5.65 -9.71 -6.84
C VAL A 118 4.17 -10.09 -6.81
N LEU A 119 3.39 -9.36 -6.01
CA LEU A 119 1.96 -9.64 -5.82
C LEU A 119 1.23 -8.40 -5.31
N VAL A 120 0.14 -8.03 -5.97
CA VAL A 120 -0.83 -7.09 -5.40
C VAL A 120 -1.72 -7.87 -4.42
N VAL A 121 -1.70 -7.48 -3.15
CA VAL A 121 -2.44 -8.19 -2.09
C VAL A 121 -3.78 -7.54 -1.77
N LYS A 122 -3.94 -6.25 -2.05
CA LYS A 122 -5.19 -5.53 -1.78
C LYS A 122 -5.34 -4.33 -2.71
N ARG A 123 -6.55 -4.10 -3.21
CA ARG A 123 -6.94 -2.89 -3.95
C ARG A 123 -8.15 -2.27 -3.28
N GLN A 124 -8.03 -1.01 -2.86
CA GLN A 124 -9.15 -0.27 -2.30
C GLN A 124 -9.26 1.10 -2.99
N PRO A 125 -10.27 1.32 -3.84
CA PRO A 125 -10.53 2.64 -4.38
C PRO A 125 -10.89 3.60 -3.23
N LEU A 126 -10.21 4.74 -3.19
CA LEU A 126 -10.48 5.80 -2.23
C LEU A 126 -11.46 6.80 -2.84
N PHE A 127 -12.49 7.13 -2.07
CA PHE A 127 -13.52 8.10 -2.43
C PHE A 127 -13.48 9.27 -1.46
N LEU A 128 -13.83 10.46 -1.97
CA LEU A 128 -14.18 11.60 -1.13
C LEU A 128 -15.61 11.42 -0.62
N ALA A 129 -15.78 11.55 0.70
CA ALA A 129 -17.09 11.66 1.32
C ALA A 129 -17.38 13.14 1.59
N CYS A 130 -18.31 13.72 0.82
CA CYS A 130 -18.71 15.10 0.99
C CYS A 130 -20.08 15.20 1.67
N ASN A 131 -20.23 16.17 2.57
CA ASN A 131 -21.52 16.47 3.19
C ASN A 131 -22.54 16.82 2.07
N PRO A 132 -23.81 16.35 2.15
CA PRO A 132 -24.84 16.64 1.14
C PRO A 132 -25.02 18.12 0.80
N ARG A 133 -24.74 19.03 1.74
CA ARG A 133 -24.83 20.49 1.57
C ARG A 133 -23.62 21.11 0.87
N THR A 134 -22.62 20.33 0.48
CA THR A 134 -21.45 20.85 -0.27
C THR A 134 -21.88 21.26 -1.67
N ASP A 135 -21.46 22.47 -2.08
CA ASP A 135 -21.80 23.07 -3.36
C ASP A 135 -21.33 22.20 -4.54
N LYS A 136 -22.23 21.98 -5.50
CA LYS A 136 -21.97 21.20 -6.72
C LYS A 136 -20.80 21.77 -7.53
N ALA A 137 -20.64 23.10 -7.60
CA ALA A 137 -19.56 23.73 -8.36
C ALA A 137 -18.17 23.44 -7.77
N LEU A 138 -18.08 23.31 -6.45
CA LEU A 138 -16.85 22.92 -5.75
C LEU A 138 -16.53 21.43 -6.00
N LEU A 139 -17.57 20.59 -6.02
CA LEU A 139 -17.44 19.15 -6.26
C LEU A 139 -16.99 18.85 -7.70
N ASP A 140 -17.53 19.57 -8.69
CA ASP A 140 -17.16 19.42 -10.10
C ASP A 140 -15.69 19.86 -10.35
N LYS A 141 -15.22 20.92 -9.68
CA LYS A 141 -13.80 21.34 -9.71
C LYS A 141 -12.86 20.30 -9.10
N LEU A 142 -13.24 19.71 -7.97
CA LEU A 142 -12.44 18.68 -7.29
C LEU A 142 -12.34 17.39 -8.13
N ALA A 143 -13.44 16.96 -8.76
CA ALA A 143 -13.45 15.80 -9.65
C ALA A 143 -12.63 16.01 -10.94
N GLY A 144 -12.52 17.25 -11.42
CA GLY A 144 -11.67 17.61 -12.56
C GLY A 144 -10.17 17.59 -12.22
N ALA A 145 -9.79 17.87 -10.98
CA ALA A 145 -8.39 17.90 -10.54
C ALA A 145 -7.79 16.51 -10.24
N THR A 146 -8.64 15.49 -10.00
CA THR A 146 -8.21 14.11 -9.69
C THR A 146 -8.06 13.21 -10.92
N LYS A 147 -8.33 13.74 -12.13
CA LYS A 147 -8.05 13.07 -13.41
C LYS A 147 -6.68 13.52 -13.94
N LYS A 148 -5.59 12.94 -13.46
CA LYS A 148 -4.28 13.01 -14.11
C LYS A 148 -3.49 11.75 -13.87
#